data_AF-A0A4S5JQA8-F1
#
_entry.id   AF-A0A4S5JQA8-F1
#
_cell.length_a   1.000
_cell.length_b   1.000
_cell.length_c   1.000
_cell.angle_alpha   90.00
_cell.angle_beta   90.00
_cell.angle_gamma   90.00
#
_symmetry.space_group_name_H-M   'P 1'
#
loop_
_entity.id
_entity.type
_entity.pdbx_description
1 polymer ?
#
loop_
_entity_poly.entity_id
_entity_poly.type
_entity_poly.pdbx_seq_one_letter_code
_entity_poly.pdbx_strand_id
1 'polypeptide(L)'
;MSISQMRVWLERNKVFFEIFSSSLIAAAAIAVGLASYLVSVSQLRVSEIATEPHFYIETTLYRDAESSSYNESEMRLLNAGAPVHNIVVDVKSFIKVNLFTEEVEPIYVPVVGYYFAQFPSHSPKGLVATFKGSKNNYYASQLYFAKLSPEVMNGRPYFDHTFVHVTSVDYLSPFGDRRKLAFLGREQVDPSVVKPILEKYEKFNPLEIEKLTVNSVLEAVNEQTGSKNATDLSPKFSAMTLMRFPIKYGSWRSQNEKTLQRRTNHQSHQTA
;
A
#
# COMPACT_ATOMS: atom_id res chain seq x y z
N MET A 1 44.28 -64.33 2.17
CA MET A 1 43.43 -65.08 3.12
C MET A 1 42.70 -66.14 2.32
N SER A 2 42.78 -67.43 2.68
CA SER A 2 42.03 -68.47 1.96
C SER A 2 40.54 -68.42 2.34
N ILE A 3 39.66 -68.94 1.48
CA ILE A 3 38.20 -68.95 1.71
C ILE A 3 37.85 -69.66 3.04
N SER A 4 38.60 -70.70 3.42
CA SER A 4 38.39 -71.41 4.69
C SER A 4 38.77 -70.55 5.90
N GLN A 5 39.87 -69.81 5.82
CA GLN A 5 40.30 -68.88 6.88
C GLN A 5 39.30 -67.75 7.07
N MET A 6 38.73 -67.24 5.97
CA MET A 6 37.71 -66.19 6.00
C MET A 6 36.41 -66.67 6.63
N ARG A 7 35.97 -67.91 6.33
CA ARG A 7 34.77 -68.51 6.93
C ARG A 7 34.91 -68.70 8.44
N VAL A 8 36.02 -69.26 8.91
CA VAL A 8 36.28 -69.46 10.35
C VAL A 8 36.34 -68.12 11.09
N TRP A 9 36.93 -67.09 10.48
CA TRP A 9 36.96 -65.75 11.07
C TRP A 9 35.56 -65.12 11.19
N LEU A 10 34.73 -65.26 10.15
CA LEU A 10 33.34 -64.76 10.17
C LEU A 10 32.48 -65.50 11.20
N GLU A 11 32.59 -66.83 11.30
CA GLU A 11 31.86 -67.61 12.30
C GLU A 11 32.25 -67.22 13.73
N ARG A 12 33.55 -66.97 13.97
CA ARG A 12 34.07 -66.58 15.28
C ARG A 12 33.67 -65.16 15.70
N ASN A 13 33.41 -64.27 14.73
CA ASN A 13 32.99 -62.88 14.96
C ASN A 13 31.50 -62.62 14.68
N LYS A 14 30.70 -63.67 14.47
CA LYS A 14 29.28 -63.55 14.07
C LYS A 14 28.47 -62.66 15.00
N VAL A 15 28.60 -62.86 16.31
CA VAL A 15 27.88 -62.06 17.33
C VAL A 15 28.28 -60.59 17.26
N PHE A 16 29.55 -60.29 17.02
CA PHE A 16 30.02 -58.92 16.84
C PHE A 16 29.39 -58.26 15.60
N PHE A 17 29.34 -58.97 14.48
CA PHE A 17 28.67 -58.47 13.27
C PHE A 17 27.17 -58.27 13.47
N GLU A 18 26.47 -59.16 14.19
CA GLU A 18 25.04 -59.00 14.53
C GLU A 18 24.80 -57.75 15.40
N ILE A 19 25.60 -57.55 16.45
CA ILE A 19 25.47 -56.37 17.33
C ILE A 19 25.81 -55.09 16.57
N PHE A 20 26.90 -55.10 15.78
CA PHE A 20 27.34 -53.93 15.02
C PHE A 20 26.34 -53.55 13.93
N SER A 21 25.82 -54.52 13.17
CA SER A 21 24.78 -54.28 12.16
C SER A 21 23.48 -53.78 12.79
N SER A 22 23.04 -54.37 13.90
CA SER A 22 21.87 -53.90 14.64
C SER A 22 22.04 -52.45 15.13
N SER A 23 23.23 -52.10 15.61
CA SER A 23 23.55 -50.73 16.04
C SER A 23 23.53 -49.75 14.87
N LEU A 24 24.08 -50.13 13.71
CA LEU A 24 24.03 -49.32 12.50
C LEU A 24 22.59 -49.13 11.98
N ILE A 25 21.76 -50.18 12.02
CA ILE A 25 20.35 -50.11 11.65
C ILE A 25 19.60 -49.16 12.60
N ALA A 26 19.86 -49.24 13.92
CA ALA A 26 19.27 -48.34 14.89
C ALA A 26 19.68 -46.87 14.64
N ALA A 27 20.96 -46.61 14.38
CA ALA A 27 21.45 -45.27 14.06
C ALA A 27 20.84 -44.74 12.75
N ALA A 28 20.73 -45.58 11.72
CA ALA A 28 20.08 -45.24 10.46
C ALA A 28 18.58 -44.94 10.66
N ALA A 29 17.89 -45.72 11.48
CA ALA A 29 16.48 -45.50 11.80
C ALA A 29 16.25 -44.15 12.51
N ILE A 30 17.13 -43.78 13.44
CA ILE A 30 17.08 -42.46 14.10
C ILE A 30 17.31 -41.34 13.08
N ALA A 31 18.31 -41.48 12.19
CA ALA A 31 18.59 -40.49 11.17
C ALA A 31 17.40 -40.31 10.19
N VAL A 32 16.79 -41.42 9.76
CA VAL A 32 15.57 -41.40 8.93
C VAL A 32 14.40 -40.76 9.67
N GLY A 33 14.25 -41.03 10.97
CA GLY A 33 13.23 -40.41 11.81
C GLY A 33 13.39 -38.90 11.89
N LEU A 34 14.60 -38.41 12.13
CA LEU A 34 14.90 -36.97 12.16
C LEU A 34 14.67 -36.30 10.80
N ALA A 35 15.11 -36.92 9.71
CA ALA A 35 14.87 -36.41 8.35
C ALA A 35 13.37 -36.33 8.04
N SER A 36 12.61 -37.37 8.40
CA SER A 36 11.15 -37.41 8.20
C SER A 36 10.43 -36.33 9.02
N TYR A 37 10.89 -36.07 10.25
CA TYR A 37 10.38 -34.98 11.08
C TYR A 37 10.61 -33.62 10.43
N LEU A 38 11.82 -33.33 9.94
CA LEU A 38 12.13 -32.05 9.27
C LEU A 38 11.30 -31.83 7.99
N VAL A 39 11.08 -32.90 7.22
CA VAL A 39 10.18 -32.85 6.05
C VAL A 39 8.75 -32.56 6.48
N SER A 40 8.25 -33.20 7.53
CA SER A 40 6.89 -32.99 8.05
C SER A 40 6.67 -31.56 8.52
N VAL A 41 7.65 -30.96 9.23
CA VAL A 41 7.60 -29.55 9.65
C VAL A 41 7.56 -28.62 8.44
N SER A 42 8.36 -28.92 7.40
CA SER A 42 8.37 -28.12 6.17
C SER A 42 7.05 -28.21 5.40
N GLN A 43 6.45 -29.40 5.35
CA GLN A 43 5.14 -29.63 4.74
C GLN A 43 4.02 -28.90 5.50
N LEU A 44 4.07 -28.92 6.83
CA LEU A 44 3.13 -28.15 7.67
C LEU A 44 3.20 -26.67 7.33
N ARG A 45 4.41 -26.08 7.30
CA ARG A 45 4.60 -24.67 6.96
C ARG A 45 4.09 -24.32 5.56
N VAL A 46 4.33 -25.18 4.56
CA VAL A 46 3.82 -24.98 3.20
C VAL A 46 2.30 -25.07 3.17
N SER A 47 1.72 -26.01 3.91
CA SER A 47 0.27 -26.15 4.04
C SER A 47 -0.34 -24.93 4.70
N GLU A 48 0.26 -24.42 5.78
CA GLU A 48 -0.18 -23.21 6.47
C GLU A 48 -0.23 -22.03 5.48
N ILE A 49 0.88 -21.74 4.78
CA ILE A 49 0.95 -20.67 3.78
C ILE A 49 -0.10 -20.86 2.67
N ALA A 50 -0.28 -22.08 2.18
CA ALA A 50 -1.27 -22.39 1.14
C ALA A 50 -2.72 -22.19 1.64
N THR A 51 -2.95 -22.27 2.94
CA THR A 51 -4.25 -22.05 3.59
C THR A 51 -4.44 -20.62 4.10
N GLU A 52 -3.49 -19.72 3.89
CA GLU A 52 -3.68 -18.33 4.30
C GLU A 52 -4.47 -17.51 3.27
N PRO A 53 -5.38 -16.63 3.70
CA PRO A 53 -5.98 -15.65 2.82
C PRO A 53 -4.94 -14.63 2.38
N HIS A 54 -5.10 -14.13 1.15
CA HIS A 54 -4.21 -13.13 0.58
C HIS A 54 -5.06 -11.96 0.11
N PHE A 55 -5.17 -10.97 1.00
CA PHE A 55 -5.96 -9.78 0.75
C PHE A 55 -5.14 -8.72 0.00
N TYR A 56 -5.78 -8.02 -0.93
CA TYR A 56 -5.18 -6.90 -1.62
C TYR A 56 -6.25 -5.89 -2.04
N ILE A 57 -5.80 -4.66 -2.28
CA ILE A 57 -6.67 -3.53 -2.61
C ILE A 57 -6.45 -3.12 -4.05
N GLU A 58 -7.55 -3.05 -4.80
CA GLU A 58 -7.59 -2.43 -6.12
C GLU A 58 -8.35 -1.11 -6.06
N THR A 59 -7.94 -0.15 -6.88
CA THR A 59 -8.68 1.10 -7.09
C THR A 59 -8.95 1.27 -8.57
N THR A 60 -10.20 1.51 -8.92
CA THR A 60 -10.63 1.74 -10.29
C THR A 60 -11.21 3.13 -10.40
N LEU A 61 -10.87 3.83 -11.49
CA LEU A 61 -11.47 5.11 -11.84
C LEU A 61 -12.55 4.86 -12.90
N TYR A 62 -13.74 5.41 -12.71
CA TYR A 62 -14.81 5.34 -13.69
C TYR A 62 -14.82 6.58 -14.55
N ARG A 63 -14.84 6.38 -15.87
CA ARG A 63 -15.03 7.46 -16.82
C ARG A 63 -16.51 7.75 -16.95
N ASP A 64 -16.89 8.97 -16.63
CA ASP A 64 -18.21 9.51 -16.92
C ASP A 64 -18.35 9.67 -18.44
N ALA A 65 -19.40 9.07 -19.01
CA ALA A 65 -19.64 9.07 -20.45
C ALA A 65 -20.04 10.45 -20.98
N GLU A 66 -20.69 11.29 -20.16
CA GLU A 66 -21.16 12.62 -20.54
C GLU A 66 -20.05 13.66 -20.41
N SER A 67 -19.35 13.69 -19.28
CA SER A 67 -18.27 14.66 -19.05
C SER A 67 -16.91 14.21 -19.59
N SER A 68 -16.79 12.96 -20.04
CA SER A 68 -15.52 12.33 -20.44
C SER A 68 -14.43 12.35 -19.36
N SER A 69 -14.79 12.60 -18.10
CA SER A 69 -13.87 12.77 -16.98
C SER A 69 -13.95 11.63 -15.97
N TYR A 70 -12.90 11.44 -15.19
CA TYR A 70 -12.83 10.40 -14.17
C TYR A 70 -13.25 10.97 -12.81
N ASN A 71 -14.53 11.28 -12.64
CA ASN A 71 -15.02 11.98 -11.45
C ASN A 71 -15.15 11.06 -10.22
N GLU A 72 -15.19 9.75 -10.43
CA GLU A 72 -15.42 8.77 -9.38
C GLU A 72 -14.32 7.71 -9.33
N SER A 73 -13.96 7.35 -8.10
CA SER A 73 -13.08 6.23 -7.78
C SER A 73 -13.83 5.21 -6.92
N GLU A 74 -13.54 3.94 -7.17
CA GLU A 74 -14.03 2.82 -6.39
C GLU A 74 -12.85 2.03 -5.88
N MET A 75 -12.93 1.61 -4.62
CA MET A 75 -11.96 0.73 -4.01
C MET A 75 -12.57 -0.66 -3.81
N ARG A 76 -11.80 -1.69 -4.12
CA ARG A 76 -12.18 -3.09 -3.94
C ARG A 76 -11.18 -3.77 -3.02
N LEU A 77 -11.68 -4.44 -1.99
CA LEU A 77 -10.91 -5.42 -1.25
C LEU A 77 -11.15 -6.79 -1.89
N LEU A 78 -10.08 -7.46 -2.28
CA LEU A 78 -10.12 -8.79 -2.87
C LEU A 78 -9.31 -9.77 -2.04
N ASN A 79 -9.66 -11.06 -2.13
CA ASN A 79 -8.93 -12.18 -1.56
C ASN A 79 -8.57 -13.19 -2.67
N ALA A 80 -7.28 -13.34 -2.96
CA ALA A 80 -6.77 -14.34 -3.90
C ALA A 80 -6.40 -15.67 -3.24
N GLY A 81 -6.23 -15.69 -1.92
CA GLY A 81 -5.76 -16.83 -1.14
C GLY A 81 -6.86 -17.84 -0.79
N ALA A 82 -6.73 -18.43 0.40
CA ALA A 82 -7.70 -19.36 0.93
C ALA A 82 -9.04 -18.67 1.29
N PRO A 83 -10.17 -19.38 1.26
CA PRO A 83 -11.47 -18.86 1.68
C PRO A 83 -11.46 -18.33 3.12
N VAL A 84 -12.20 -17.26 3.36
CA VAL A 84 -12.34 -16.60 4.67
C VAL A 84 -13.80 -16.39 5.04
N HIS A 85 -14.05 -16.39 6.34
CA HIS A 85 -15.38 -16.20 6.91
C HIS A 85 -15.37 -15.11 7.98
N ASN A 86 -16.56 -14.57 8.27
CA ASN A 86 -16.77 -13.56 9.32
C ASN A 86 -15.86 -12.34 9.19
N ILE A 87 -15.72 -11.86 7.96
CA ILE A 87 -14.87 -10.72 7.65
C ILE A 87 -15.60 -9.43 7.98
N VAL A 88 -14.95 -8.56 8.74
CA VAL A 88 -15.36 -7.19 8.98
C VAL A 88 -14.30 -6.29 8.38
N VAL A 89 -14.73 -5.37 7.53
CA VAL A 89 -13.84 -4.40 6.87
C VAL A 89 -14.31 -3.00 7.21
N ASP A 90 -13.38 -2.12 7.53
CA ASP A 90 -13.64 -0.69 7.74
C ASP A 90 -12.61 0.12 6.97
N VAL A 91 -13.06 1.24 6.41
CA VAL A 91 -12.23 2.13 5.60
C VAL A 91 -12.35 3.55 6.12
N LYS A 92 -11.20 4.15 6.42
CA LYS A 92 -11.07 5.53 6.86
C LYS A 92 -10.17 6.28 5.88
N SER A 93 -10.61 7.46 5.45
CA SER A 93 -9.92 8.27 4.46
C SER A 93 -9.26 9.47 5.11
N PHE A 94 -8.05 9.79 4.66
CA PHE A 94 -7.27 10.91 5.19
C PHE A 94 -6.68 11.70 4.06
N ILE A 95 -6.43 12.98 4.32
CA ILE A 95 -5.48 13.77 3.56
C ILE A 95 -4.15 13.70 4.29
N LYS A 96 -3.16 13.05 3.69
CA LYS A 96 -1.77 13.10 4.12
C LYS A 96 -1.16 14.41 3.64
N VAL A 97 -0.80 15.28 4.58
CA VAL A 97 -0.18 16.58 4.34
C VAL A 97 1.32 16.47 4.65
N ASN A 98 2.15 16.72 3.65
CA ASN A 98 3.60 16.86 3.80
C ASN A 98 3.93 18.35 3.81
N LEU A 99 4.43 18.85 4.93
CA LEU A 99 4.94 20.20 5.04
C LEU A 99 6.39 20.21 4.56
N PHE A 100 6.78 21.15 3.69
CA PHE A 100 8.15 21.29 3.19
C PHE A 100 9.10 21.93 4.23
N THR A 101 8.93 21.55 5.49
CA THR A 101 9.82 21.85 6.61
C THR A 101 10.39 20.51 7.06
N GLU A 102 11.69 20.31 6.86
CA GLU A 102 12.39 19.00 6.87
C GLU A 102 12.23 18.12 8.13
N GLU A 103 11.57 18.60 9.18
CA GLU A 103 11.49 17.93 10.49
C GLU A 103 10.08 17.47 10.90
N VAL A 104 9.05 17.67 10.07
CA VAL A 104 7.66 17.35 10.46
C VAL A 104 7.19 16.06 9.81
N GLU A 105 6.85 15.07 10.63
CA GLU A 105 6.16 13.86 10.17
C GLU A 105 4.89 14.22 9.38
N PRO A 106 4.50 13.40 8.38
CA PRO A 106 3.29 13.66 7.62
C PRO A 106 2.07 13.72 8.53
N ILE A 107 1.25 14.75 8.34
CA ILE A 107 0.05 14.99 9.14
C ILE A 107 -1.13 14.35 8.41
N TYR A 108 -1.91 13.54 9.12
CA TYR A 108 -3.08 12.86 8.57
C TYR A 108 -4.36 13.57 9.04
N VAL A 109 -4.98 14.30 8.13
CA VAL A 109 -6.25 14.99 8.38
C VAL A 109 -7.41 14.05 8.03
N PRO A 110 -8.28 13.67 8.99
CA PRO A 110 -9.41 12.79 8.72
C PRO A 110 -10.40 13.42 7.73
N VAL A 111 -10.93 12.62 6.80
CA VAL A 111 -11.91 13.06 5.81
C VAL A 111 -13.09 12.09 5.77
N VAL A 112 -14.31 12.59 5.87
CA VAL A 112 -15.53 11.81 5.69
C VAL A 112 -16.11 11.99 4.29
N GLY A 113 -16.74 10.93 3.77
CA GLY A 113 -17.48 10.97 2.52
C GLY A 113 -16.71 10.52 1.28
N TYR A 114 -15.38 10.37 1.35
CA TYR A 114 -14.59 9.90 0.19
C TYR A 114 -15.02 8.51 -0.29
N TYR A 115 -15.21 7.57 0.65
CA TYR A 115 -15.90 6.31 0.43
C TYR A 115 -17.05 6.19 1.44
N PHE A 116 -18.19 6.81 1.15
CA PHE A 116 -19.31 6.86 2.09
C PHE A 116 -20.15 5.57 2.11
N ALA A 117 -20.09 4.77 1.04
CA ALA A 117 -20.87 3.54 0.92
C ALA A 117 -19.97 2.31 0.87
N GLN A 118 -20.34 1.28 1.64
CA GLN A 118 -19.68 -0.01 1.68
C GLN A 118 -20.66 -1.11 1.29
N PHE A 119 -20.24 -1.97 0.36
CA PHE A 119 -20.99 -3.08 -0.16
C PHE A 119 -20.20 -4.37 0.06
N PRO A 120 -20.42 -5.09 1.18
CA PRO A 120 -19.82 -6.40 1.37
C PRO A 120 -20.38 -7.37 0.33
N SER A 121 -19.50 -8.15 -0.32
CA SER A 121 -19.92 -9.14 -1.31
C SER A 121 -20.42 -10.45 -0.65
N HIS A 122 -20.07 -10.66 0.61
CA HIS A 122 -20.21 -11.92 1.34
C HIS A 122 -19.53 -13.13 0.68
N SER A 123 -18.68 -12.91 -0.32
CA SER A 123 -17.91 -13.98 -0.96
C SER A 123 -16.69 -14.34 -0.12
N PRO A 124 -16.44 -15.62 0.18
CA PRO A 124 -15.27 -16.03 0.95
C PRO A 124 -13.96 -15.94 0.15
N LYS A 125 -14.03 -15.80 -1.18
CA LYS A 125 -12.88 -15.64 -2.09
C LYS A 125 -13.22 -14.69 -3.24
N GLY A 126 -12.22 -14.04 -3.83
CA GLY A 126 -12.41 -13.04 -4.88
C GLY A 126 -12.78 -11.68 -4.30
N LEU A 127 -13.76 -11.00 -4.87
CA LEU A 127 -14.22 -9.72 -4.35
C LEU A 127 -14.81 -9.90 -2.94
N VAL A 128 -14.30 -9.20 -1.94
CA VAL A 128 -14.75 -9.27 -0.53
C VAL A 128 -15.65 -8.09 -0.17
N ALA A 129 -15.26 -6.88 -0.59
CA ALA A 129 -16.03 -5.67 -0.36
C ALA A 129 -15.73 -4.61 -1.41
N THR A 130 -16.72 -3.80 -1.71
CA THR A 130 -16.60 -2.63 -2.59
C THR A 130 -16.92 -1.37 -1.81
N PHE A 131 -16.12 -0.34 -1.99
CA PHE A 131 -16.25 0.96 -1.35
C PHE A 131 -16.42 2.02 -2.42
N LYS A 132 -17.49 2.83 -2.30
CA LYS A 132 -17.88 3.83 -3.29
C LYS A 132 -18.04 5.20 -2.65
N GLY A 133 -17.64 6.23 -3.39
CA GLY A 133 -17.92 7.63 -3.12
C GLY A 133 -18.69 8.25 -4.28
N SER A 134 -19.36 9.37 -4.02
CA SER A 134 -20.02 10.18 -5.04
C SER A 134 -19.09 11.33 -5.39
N LYS A 135 -18.70 11.43 -6.67
CA LYS A 135 -17.78 12.49 -7.16
C LYS A 135 -16.50 12.66 -6.32
N ASN A 136 -16.05 11.59 -5.64
CA ASN A 136 -14.94 11.64 -4.69
C ASN A 136 -13.61 12.07 -5.35
N ASN A 137 -13.34 11.59 -6.56
CA ASN A 137 -12.15 11.96 -7.32
C ASN A 137 -12.25 13.39 -7.87
N TYR A 138 -13.46 13.86 -8.22
CA TYR A 138 -13.70 15.25 -8.59
C TYR A 138 -13.32 16.19 -7.44
N TYR A 139 -13.85 15.98 -6.23
CA TYR A 139 -13.53 16.84 -5.08
C TYR A 139 -12.05 16.79 -4.71
N ALA A 140 -11.42 15.60 -4.79
CA ALA A 140 -9.99 15.47 -4.59
C ALA A 140 -9.17 16.27 -5.62
N SER A 141 -9.57 16.24 -6.88
CA SER A 141 -8.90 17.00 -7.95
C SER A 141 -9.08 18.52 -7.77
N GLN A 142 -10.25 18.96 -7.29
CA GLN A 142 -10.49 20.37 -7.02
C GLN A 142 -9.58 20.91 -5.92
N LEU A 143 -9.39 20.15 -4.83
CA LEU A 143 -8.44 20.51 -3.80
C LEU A 143 -7.00 20.57 -4.34
N TYR A 144 -6.63 19.61 -5.20
CA TYR A 144 -5.33 19.61 -5.86
C TYR A 144 -5.10 20.88 -6.69
N PHE A 145 -6.07 21.30 -7.51
CA PHE A 145 -5.93 22.51 -8.33
C PHE A 145 -6.01 23.79 -7.50
N ALA A 146 -6.86 23.84 -6.47
CA ALA A 146 -6.99 25.00 -5.59
C ALA A 146 -5.66 25.35 -4.90
N LYS A 147 -4.83 24.36 -4.55
CA LYS A 147 -3.50 24.57 -3.95
C LYS A 147 -2.53 25.34 -4.87
N LEU A 148 -2.73 25.23 -6.18
CA LEU A 148 -1.88 25.87 -7.20
C LEU A 148 -2.29 27.31 -7.51
N SER A 149 -3.39 27.80 -6.92
CA SER A 149 -3.85 29.16 -7.16
C SER A 149 -2.87 30.20 -6.58
N PRO A 150 -2.60 31.30 -7.30
CA PRO A 150 -1.68 32.35 -6.82
C PRO A 150 -2.09 32.95 -5.47
N GLU A 151 -3.39 33.03 -5.19
CA GLU A 151 -3.95 33.55 -3.93
C GLU A 151 -3.58 32.68 -2.73
N VAL A 152 -3.53 31.35 -2.92
CA VAL A 152 -3.13 30.39 -1.89
C VAL A 152 -1.61 30.32 -1.76
N MET A 153 -0.89 30.45 -2.87
CA MET A 153 0.57 30.39 -2.91
C MET A 153 1.25 31.66 -2.37
N ASN A 154 0.58 32.81 -2.34
CA ASN A 154 1.19 34.05 -1.90
C ASN A 154 1.22 34.14 -0.36
N GLY A 155 2.41 33.97 0.22
CA GLY A 155 2.65 34.16 1.66
C GLY A 155 2.38 32.93 2.53
N ARG A 156 2.18 31.74 1.94
CA ARG A 156 1.99 30.48 2.70
C ARG A 156 3.06 29.45 2.34
N PRO A 157 3.43 28.57 3.28
CA PRO A 157 4.25 27.40 2.96
C PRO A 157 3.60 26.56 1.86
N TYR A 158 4.41 26.16 0.90
CA TYR A 158 4.03 25.10 -0.02
C TYR A 158 3.83 23.82 0.82
N PHE A 159 2.70 23.15 0.61
CA PHE A 159 2.44 21.83 1.19
C PHE A 159 1.98 20.89 0.09
N ASP A 160 2.46 19.65 0.16
CA ASP A 160 1.93 18.60 -0.70
C ASP A 160 0.84 17.84 0.06
N HIS A 161 -0.16 17.38 -0.68
CA HIS A 161 -1.22 16.59 -0.10
C HIS A 161 -1.61 15.44 -1.00
N THR A 162 -1.93 14.31 -0.38
CA THR A 162 -2.40 13.11 -1.06
C THR A 162 -3.54 12.50 -0.27
N PHE A 163 -4.55 11.99 -0.97
CA PHE A 163 -5.58 11.19 -0.32
C PHE A 163 -5.03 9.79 -0.07
N VAL A 164 -5.11 9.34 1.17
CA VAL A 164 -4.71 8.01 1.60
C VAL A 164 -5.85 7.36 2.36
N HIS A 165 -5.89 6.03 2.34
CA HIS A 165 -6.99 5.28 2.95
C HIS A 165 -6.42 4.20 3.84
N VAL A 166 -6.87 4.16 5.08
CA VAL A 166 -6.57 3.06 5.99
C VAL A 166 -7.73 2.06 5.90
N THR A 167 -7.41 0.85 5.48
CA THR A 167 -8.37 -0.26 5.45
C THR A 167 -8.02 -1.24 6.54
N SER A 168 -8.93 -1.46 7.49
CA SER A 168 -8.80 -2.48 8.53
C SER A 168 -9.62 -3.70 8.16
N VAL A 169 -9.00 -4.88 8.23
CA VAL A 169 -9.65 -6.17 7.94
C VAL A 169 -9.52 -7.06 9.16
N ASP A 170 -10.64 -7.43 9.75
CA ASP A 170 -10.74 -8.41 10.83
C ASP A 170 -11.44 -9.66 10.27
N TYR A 171 -10.84 -10.84 10.44
CA TYR A 171 -11.39 -12.08 9.90
C TYR A 171 -11.04 -13.29 10.77
N LEU A 172 -11.75 -14.39 10.54
CA LEU A 172 -11.45 -15.69 11.15
C LEU A 172 -10.58 -16.52 10.21
N SER A 173 -9.41 -16.96 10.69
CA SER A 173 -8.53 -17.87 9.95
C SER A 173 -9.19 -19.25 9.79
N PRO A 174 -8.72 -20.08 8.83
CA PRO A 174 -9.19 -21.47 8.72
C PRO A 174 -8.97 -22.32 9.98
N PHE A 175 -8.04 -21.92 10.85
CA PHE A 175 -7.75 -22.57 12.13
C PHE A 175 -8.64 -22.06 13.28
N GLY A 176 -9.52 -21.09 13.03
CA GLY A 176 -10.42 -20.52 14.03
C GLY A 176 -9.84 -19.34 14.81
N ASP A 177 -8.65 -18.86 14.45
CA ASP A 177 -8.03 -17.71 15.11
C ASP A 177 -8.53 -16.39 14.50
N ARG A 178 -8.83 -15.42 15.34
CA ARG A 178 -9.18 -14.08 14.89
C ARG A 178 -7.93 -13.29 14.53
N ARG A 179 -7.82 -12.85 13.28
CA ARG A 179 -6.67 -12.10 12.75
C ARG A 179 -7.09 -10.70 12.31
N LYS A 180 -6.16 -9.75 12.46
CA LYS A 180 -6.32 -8.36 12.02
C LYS A 180 -5.23 -7.99 11.05
N LEU A 181 -5.61 -7.36 9.95
CA LEU A 181 -4.73 -6.81 8.94
C LEU A 181 -5.06 -5.34 8.72
N ALA A 182 -4.04 -4.59 8.33
CA ALA A 182 -4.19 -3.19 7.97
C ALA A 182 -3.55 -2.93 6.61
N PHE A 183 -4.15 -2.02 5.86
CA PHE A 183 -3.57 -1.48 4.65
C PHE A 183 -3.49 0.04 4.76
N LEU A 184 -2.38 0.61 4.30
CA LEU A 184 -2.23 2.04 4.07
C LEU A 184 -2.16 2.25 2.55
N GLY A 185 -3.22 2.79 1.98
CA GLY A 185 -3.41 2.81 0.53
C GLY A 185 -3.58 1.39 0.01
N ARG A 186 -2.60 0.90 -0.77
CA ARG A 186 -2.59 -0.47 -1.31
C ARG A 186 -1.61 -1.40 -0.60
N GLU A 187 -0.76 -0.85 0.25
CA GLU A 187 0.30 -1.61 0.91
C GLU A 187 -0.23 -2.19 2.21
N GLN A 188 -0.05 -3.50 2.39
CA GLN A 188 -0.31 -4.15 3.66
C GLN A 188 0.78 -3.73 4.66
N VAL A 189 0.36 -3.30 5.83
CA VAL A 189 1.24 -2.82 6.90
C VAL A 189 0.86 -3.46 8.23
N ASP A 190 1.78 -3.45 9.18
CA ASP A 190 1.47 -3.91 10.53
C ASP A 190 0.37 -3.01 11.15
N PRO A 191 -0.66 -3.58 11.82
CA PRO A 191 -1.73 -2.80 12.45
C PRO A 191 -1.24 -1.72 13.41
N SER A 192 -0.08 -1.89 14.05
CA SER A 192 0.52 -0.89 14.93
C SER A 192 0.92 0.40 14.21
N VAL A 193 1.25 0.33 12.91
CA VAL A 193 1.64 1.50 12.09
C VAL A 193 0.45 2.41 11.81
N VAL A 194 -0.73 1.82 11.56
CA VAL A 194 -1.94 2.60 11.23
C VAL A 194 -2.72 3.03 12.46
N LYS A 195 -2.52 2.38 13.61
CA LYS A 195 -3.21 2.72 14.86
C LYS A 195 -3.14 4.22 15.21
N PRO A 196 -1.96 4.87 15.27
CA PRO A 196 -1.89 6.31 15.57
C PRO A 196 -2.55 7.20 14.51
N ILE A 197 -2.69 6.71 13.26
CA ILE A 197 -3.40 7.41 12.19
C ILE A 197 -4.91 7.30 12.42
N LEU A 198 -5.41 6.11 12.75
CA LEU A 198 -6.83 5.87 13.04
C LEU A 198 -7.31 6.63 14.27
N GLU A 199 -6.49 6.75 15.31
CA GLU A 199 -6.78 7.55 16.51
C GLU A 199 -7.08 9.03 16.17
N LYS A 200 -6.58 9.55 15.03
CA LYS A 200 -6.91 10.91 14.58
C LYS A 200 -8.39 11.07 14.23
N TYR A 201 -9.06 10.04 13.74
CA TYR A 201 -10.51 10.10 13.45
C TYR A 201 -11.36 10.22 14.72
N GLU A 202 -10.87 9.69 15.84
CA GLU A 202 -11.56 9.76 17.13
C GLU A 202 -11.29 11.10 17.81
N LYS A 203 -10.07 11.62 17.65
CA LYS A 203 -9.61 12.84 18.30
C LYS A 203 -10.03 14.12 17.57
N PHE A 204 -10.09 14.10 16.25
CA PHE A 204 -10.36 15.28 15.43
C PHE A 204 -11.59 15.07 14.55
N ASN A 205 -12.37 16.14 14.36
CA ASN A 205 -13.56 16.11 13.53
C ASN A 205 -13.17 15.90 12.06
N PRO A 206 -13.68 14.85 11.39
CA PRO A 206 -13.39 14.64 9.97
C PRO A 206 -13.95 15.76 9.10
N LEU A 207 -13.15 16.19 8.12
CA LEU A 207 -13.60 17.15 7.12
C LEU A 207 -14.49 16.48 6.09
N GLU A 208 -15.61 17.10 5.74
CA GLU A 208 -16.49 16.59 4.67
C GLU A 208 -15.85 16.83 3.29
N ILE A 209 -15.70 15.77 2.49
CA ILE A 209 -15.09 15.81 1.15
C ILE A 209 -15.69 16.88 0.24
N GLU A 210 -16.99 17.12 0.32
CA GLU A 210 -17.73 18.06 -0.55
C GLU A 210 -17.48 19.54 -0.20
N LYS A 211 -17.07 19.81 1.05
CA LYS A 211 -16.80 21.16 1.58
C LYS A 211 -15.31 21.44 1.73
N LEU A 212 -14.46 20.56 1.21
CA LEU A 212 -13.01 20.70 1.34
C LEU A 212 -12.49 21.94 0.63
N THR A 213 -11.77 22.76 1.38
CA THR A 213 -10.98 23.87 0.86
C THR A 213 -9.55 23.76 1.35
N VAL A 214 -8.62 24.47 0.71
CA VAL A 214 -7.24 24.54 1.20
C VAL A 214 -7.18 25.10 2.63
N ASN A 215 -8.01 26.10 2.94
CA ASN A 215 -8.06 26.71 4.28
C ASN A 215 -8.52 25.70 5.34
N SER A 216 -9.60 24.95 5.08
CA SER A 216 -10.09 23.95 6.06
C SER A 216 -9.05 22.86 6.35
N VAL A 217 -8.26 22.46 5.35
CA VAL A 217 -7.17 21.49 5.55
C VAL A 217 -6.05 22.09 6.40
N LEU A 218 -5.65 23.34 6.12
CA LEU A 218 -4.60 24.02 6.89
C LEU A 218 -5.04 24.32 8.34
N GLU A 219 -6.29 24.69 8.56
CA GLU A 219 -6.87 24.87 9.89
C GLU A 219 -6.84 23.56 10.68
N ALA A 220 -7.23 22.44 10.07
CA ALA A 220 -7.12 21.13 10.71
C ALA A 220 -5.66 20.75 11.02
N VAL A 221 -4.72 21.07 10.13
CA VAL A 221 -3.27 20.87 10.37
C VAL A 221 -2.78 21.70 11.57
N ASN A 222 -3.18 22.96 11.67
CA ASN A 222 -2.87 23.84 12.81
C ASN A 222 -3.41 23.24 14.12
N GLU A 223 -4.66 22.77 14.11
CA GLU A 223 -5.30 22.16 15.27
C GLU A 223 -4.55 20.91 15.74
N GLN A 224 -4.14 20.05 14.82
CA GLN A 224 -3.41 18.82 15.16
C GLN A 224 -2.00 19.07 15.69
N THR A 225 -1.32 20.10 15.18
CA THR A 225 0.06 20.45 15.57
C THR A 225 0.12 21.35 16.79
N GLY A 226 -1.01 21.93 17.23
CA GLY A 226 -1.05 22.93 18.29
C GLY A 226 -0.33 24.24 17.92
N SER A 227 0.09 24.38 16.66
CA SER A 227 0.74 25.58 16.15
C SER A 227 -0.30 26.52 15.59
N LYS A 228 -0.41 27.74 16.12
CA LYS A 228 -1.16 28.84 15.46
C LYS A 228 -0.44 29.36 14.21
N ASN A 229 0.74 28.83 13.90
CA ASN A 229 1.67 29.32 12.89
C ASN A 229 1.85 28.37 11.70
N ALA A 230 1.01 27.35 11.44
CA ALA A 230 1.12 26.65 10.15
C ALA A 230 0.75 27.57 8.96
N THR A 231 0.18 28.75 9.21
CA THR A 231 0.08 29.86 8.25
C THR A 231 1.37 30.66 8.09
N ASP A 232 2.30 30.58 9.04
CA ASP A 232 3.65 31.17 9.01
C ASP A 232 4.70 30.06 9.14
N LEU A 233 4.67 29.09 8.22
CA LEU A 233 5.84 28.25 7.94
C LEU A 233 6.58 28.85 6.74
N SER A 234 6.66 30.18 6.68
CA SER A 234 7.56 30.85 5.75
C SER A 234 8.92 30.18 5.92
N PRO A 235 9.47 29.56 4.87
CA PRO A 235 10.77 28.94 5.00
C PRO A 235 11.71 30.05 5.46
N LYS A 236 12.50 29.84 6.52
CA LYS A 236 13.68 30.69 6.81
C LYS A 236 14.75 30.47 5.73
N PHE A 237 14.37 30.47 4.46
CA PHE A 237 15.27 30.53 3.33
C PHE A 237 15.55 32.00 3.05
N SER A 238 16.50 32.57 3.78
CA SER A 238 17.19 33.80 3.36
C SER A 238 18.09 33.58 2.11
N ALA A 239 17.80 32.58 1.27
CA ALA A 239 18.65 32.20 0.14
C ALA A 239 17.92 31.69 -1.13
N MET A 240 16.63 31.97 -1.32
CA MET A 240 15.98 31.77 -2.64
C MET A 240 15.13 32.96 -3.05
N THR A 241 15.75 34.13 -3.05
CA THR A 241 15.31 35.25 -3.89
C THR A 241 15.61 34.91 -5.35
N LEU A 242 14.55 34.93 -6.19
CA LEU A 242 14.59 35.08 -7.65
C LEU A 242 15.12 33.90 -8.49
N MET A 243 14.30 32.88 -8.69
CA MET A 243 14.14 32.32 -10.05
C MET A 243 12.82 32.81 -10.63
N ARG A 244 12.86 33.99 -11.26
CA ARG A 244 11.80 34.42 -12.19
C ARG A 244 11.84 33.48 -13.39
N PHE A 245 10.93 32.52 -13.46
CA PHE A 245 10.61 31.87 -14.73
C PHE A 245 9.80 32.85 -15.58
N PRO A 246 10.31 33.37 -16.71
CA PRO A 246 9.53 34.24 -17.58
C PRO A 246 8.73 33.34 -18.52
N ILE A 247 7.70 32.66 -18.03
CA ILE A 247 6.81 31.91 -18.90
C ILE A 247 5.59 32.77 -19.20
N LYS A 248 5.72 33.67 -20.18
CA LYS A 248 4.56 34.15 -20.95
C LYS A 248 4.06 32.97 -21.77
N TYR A 249 3.10 32.22 -21.22
CA TYR A 249 2.55 30.99 -21.80
C TYR A 249 2.06 31.16 -23.26
N GLY A 250 1.64 32.37 -23.65
CA GLY A 250 1.20 32.68 -25.02
C GLY A 250 2.32 32.76 -26.07
N SER A 251 3.55 33.16 -25.70
CA SER A 251 4.65 33.30 -26.67
C SER A 251 5.41 31.99 -26.92
N TRP A 252 5.37 31.05 -25.96
CA TRP A 252 6.08 29.77 -26.05
C TRP A 252 5.44 28.81 -27.07
N ARG A 253 4.11 28.76 -27.15
CA ARG A 253 3.40 27.96 -28.18
C ARG A 253 3.67 28.48 -29.60
N SER A 254 3.67 29.80 -29.79
CA SER A 254 3.86 30.43 -31.11
C SER A 254 5.25 30.20 -31.71
N GLN A 255 6.30 30.20 -30.90
CA GLN A 255 7.66 30.00 -31.41
C GLN A 255 7.97 28.53 -31.69
N ASN A 256 7.44 27.60 -30.88
CA ASN A 256 7.64 26.17 -31.08
C ASN A 256 6.80 25.57 -32.21
N GLU A 257 5.60 26.08 -32.50
CA GLU A 257 4.85 25.66 -33.70
C GLU A 257 5.55 26.11 -35.00
N LYS A 258 6.11 27.32 -35.04
CA LYS A 258 6.85 27.81 -36.22
C LYS A 258 8.16 27.05 -36.47
N THR A 259 8.85 26.59 -35.43
CA THR A 259 10.07 25.78 -35.58
C THR A 259 9.76 24.32 -35.91
N LEU A 260 8.66 23.76 -35.41
CA LEU A 260 8.19 22.42 -35.79
C LEU A 260 7.74 22.38 -37.26
N GLN A 261 6.96 23.36 -37.72
CA GLN A 261 6.53 23.45 -39.12
C GLN A 261 7.70 23.64 -40.11
N ARG A 262 8.75 24.37 -39.71
CA ARG A 262 9.98 24.52 -40.54
C ARG A 262 10.78 23.23 -40.65
N ARG A 263 10.76 22.36 -39.64
CA ARG A 263 11.48 21.07 -39.66
C ARG A 263 10.77 20.03 -40.53
N THR A 264 9.44 19.98 -40.49
CA THR A 264 8.65 19.09 -41.37
C THR A 264 8.78 19.47 -42.85
N ASN A 265 8.84 20.76 -43.18
CA ASN A 265 9.01 21.21 -44.57
C ASN A 265 10.44 21.02 -45.12
N HIS A 266 11.45 20.89 -44.26
CA HIS A 266 12.82 20.63 -44.69
C HIS A 266 13.10 19.14 -44.97
N GLN A 267 12.35 18.22 -44.34
CA GLN A 267 12.49 16.79 -44.58
C GLN A 267 11.78 16.31 -45.86
N SER A 268 10.81 17.05 -46.37
CA SER A 268 10.11 16.72 -47.64
C SER A 268 10.86 17.11 -48.91
N HIS A 269 12.05 17.75 -48.80
CA HIS A 269 12.87 18.15 -49.95
C HIS A 269 14.20 17.38 -50.09
N GLN A 270 14.40 16.31 -49.32
CA GLN A 270 15.58 15.44 -49.44
C GLN A 270 15.26 14.01 -49.88
N THR A 271 14.06 13.77 -50.41
CA THR A 271 13.73 12.53 -51.12
C THR A 271 13.25 12.87 -52.52
N ALA A 272 14.21 12.93 -53.44
CA ALA A 272 14.05 12.78 -54.88
C ALA A 272 15.33 12.11 -55.40
#